data_AF-A0A938Z4N8-F1
#
_entry.id   AF-A0A938Z4N8-F1
#
_cell.length_a   1.000
_cell.length_b   1.000
_cell.length_c   1.000
_cell.angle_alpha   90.00
_cell.angle_beta   90.00
_cell.angle_gamma   90.00
#
_symmetry.space_group_name_H-M   'P 1'
#
loop_
_entity.id
_entity.type
_entity.pdbx_description
1 polymer ?
#
loop_
_entity_poly.entity_id
_entity_poly.type
_entity_poly.pdbx_seq_one_letter_code
_entity_poly.pdbx_strand_id
1 'polypeptide(L)'
;MKRERLEKCLIDGLIIVGILLLALPFLKESIVSWQLRTAQLTIATQLPATIPEEETIQMPALSDVLAPQPTTITGYGFVAIEAIDFQQPLLVGLTNQQLLRGGVVMFPERSLKNSNFVVLGHHLGRQSLLFGQLLEAQVGME
;
A
#
# COMPACT_ATOMS: atom_id res chain seq x y z
N MET A 1 29.94 -36.11 20.85
CA MET A 1 30.58 -35.10 19.96
C MET A 1 29.85 -34.80 18.65
N LYS A 2 29.59 -35.75 17.72
CA LYS A 2 28.85 -35.43 16.47
C LYS A 2 27.36 -35.12 16.68
N ARG A 3 26.69 -35.84 17.59
CA ARG A 3 25.25 -35.66 17.87
C ARG A 3 24.94 -34.33 18.55
N GLU A 4 25.74 -33.94 19.54
CA GLU A 4 25.58 -32.65 20.23
C GLU A 4 25.84 -31.44 19.33
N ARG A 5 26.74 -31.57 18.33
CA ARG A 5 26.94 -30.53 17.31
C ARG A 5 25.74 -30.41 16.36
N LEU A 6 25.15 -31.55 15.98
CA LEU A 6 23.94 -31.58 15.16
C LEU A 6 22.74 -30.99 15.90
N GLU A 7 22.54 -31.34 17.17
CA GLU A 7 21.48 -30.81 18.03
C GLU A 7 21.58 -29.29 18.18
N LYS A 8 22.80 -28.76 18.39
CA LYS A 8 23.05 -27.30 18.42
C LYS A 8 22.73 -26.63 17.08
N CYS A 9 23.19 -27.18 15.97
CA CYS A 9 22.88 -26.63 14.64
C CYS A 9 21.37 -26.62 14.33
N LEU A 10 20.62 -27.62 14.80
CA LEU A 10 19.17 -27.66 14.65
C LEU A 10 18.47 -26.57 15.45
N ILE A 11 18.90 -26.35 16.70
CA ILE A 11 18.37 -25.30 17.57
C ILE A 11 18.68 -23.93 16.97
N ASP A 12 19.93 -23.69 16.58
CA ASP A 12 20.35 -22.43 15.96
C ASP A 12 19.56 -22.17 14.66
N GLY A 13 19.37 -23.21 13.83
CA GLY A 13 18.56 -23.14 12.62
C GLY A 13 17.11 -22.76 12.90
N LEU A 14 16.47 -23.35 13.91
CA LEU A 14 15.09 -23.02 14.29
C LEU A 14 14.96 -21.59 14.81
N ILE A 15 15.95 -21.12 15.59
CA ILE A 15 15.99 -19.74 16.07
C ILE A 15 16.10 -18.76 14.88
N ILE A 16 16.99 -19.03 13.92
CA ILE A 16 17.14 -18.20 12.72
C ILE A 16 15.84 -18.16 11.92
N VAL A 17 15.18 -19.31 11.70
CA VAL A 17 13.89 -19.37 11.01
C VAL A 17 12.83 -18.58 11.77
N GLY A 18 12.77 -18.69 13.10
CA GLY A 18 11.85 -17.92 13.93
C GLY A 18 12.05 -16.42 13.79
N ILE A 19 13.29 -15.93 13.86
CA ILE A 19 13.62 -14.52 13.65
C ILE A 19 13.21 -14.06 12.25
N LEU A 20 13.45 -14.89 11.22
CA LEU A 20 13.11 -14.57 9.85
C LEU A 20 11.58 -14.47 9.65
N LEU A 21 10.80 -15.36 10.27
CA LEU A 21 9.34 -15.30 10.26
C LEU A 21 8.82 -14.02 10.95
N LEU A 22 9.42 -13.62 12.08
CA LEU A 22 9.07 -12.38 12.77
C LEU A 22 9.40 -11.13 11.94
N ALA A 23 10.41 -11.20 11.07
CA ALA A 23 10.81 -10.10 10.19
C ALA A 23 9.95 -9.96 8.92
N LEU A 24 9.15 -10.97 8.56
CA LEU A 24 8.31 -10.96 7.36
C LEU A 24 7.37 -9.75 7.22
N PRO A 25 6.61 -9.31 8.26
CA PRO A 25 5.73 -8.15 8.12
C PRO A 25 6.51 -6.87 7.76
N PHE A 26 7.68 -6.65 8.38
CA PHE A 26 8.54 -5.52 8.08
C PHE A 26 9.08 -5.56 6.66
N LEU A 27 9.44 -6.75 6.17
CA LEU A 27 9.89 -6.92 4.78
C LEU A 27 8.76 -6.56 3.80
N LYS A 28 7.54 -7.05 4.06
CA LYS A 28 6.35 -6.76 3.23
C LYS A 28 6.12 -5.26 3.10
N GLU A 29 6.07 -4.55 4.23
CA GLU A 29 5.87 -3.10 4.26
C GLU A 29 7.02 -2.32 3.61
N SER A 30 8.25 -2.80 3.75
CA SER A 30 9.43 -2.19 3.13
C SER A 30 9.36 -2.29 1.60
N ILE A 31 8.93 -3.42 1.05
CA ILE A 31 8.75 -3.60 -0.40
C ILE A 31 7.65 -2.66 -0.91
N VAL A 32 6.49 -2.59 -0.25
CA VAL A 32 5.42 -1.65 -0.63
C VAL A 32 5.94 -0.21 -0.60
N SER A 33 6.61 0.19 0.48
CA SER A 33 7.18 1.54 0.60
C SER A 33 8.18 1.85 -0.51
N TRP A 34 8.97 0.87 -0.95
CA TRP A 34 9.93 1.04 -2.03
C TRP A 34 9.24 1.15 -3.40
N GLN A 35 8.22 0.34 -3.65
CA GLN A 35 7.41 0.41 -4.88
C GLN A 35 6.72 1.78 -5.02
N LEU A 36 6.12 2.29 -3.94
CA LEU A 36 5.47 3.61 -3.93
C LEU A 36 6.45 4.75 -4.24
N ARG A 37 7.71 4.65 -3.79
CA ARG A 37 8.74 5.68 -4.04
C ARG A 37 9.35 5.60 -5.44
N THR A 38 9.38 4.41 -6.04
CA THR A 38 10.02 4.18 -7.34
C THR A 38 9.04 4.20 -8.51
N ALA A 39 7.74 4.10 -8.24
CA ALA A 39 6.70 4.24 -9.25
C ALA A 39 6.68 5.65 -9.85
N GLN A 40 6.62 5.71 -11.17
CA GLN A 40 6.43 6.94 -11.92
C GLN A 40 4.93 7.19 -12.08
N LEU A 41 4.47 8.37 -11.68
CA LEU A 41 3.07 8.74 -11.75
C LEU A 41 2.81 9.62 -12.96
N THR A 42 1.87 9.21 -13.80
CA THR A 42 1.35 10.03 -14.91
C THR A 42 -0.10 10.36 -14.62
N ILE A 43 -0.44 11.65 -14.59
CA ILE A 43 -1.84 12.06 -14.36
C ILE A 43 -2.63 11.93 -15.65
N ALA A 44 -3.73 11.19 -15.58
CA ALA A 44 -4.66 11.05 -16.68
C ALA A 44 -5.41 12.36 -16.91
N THR A 45 -5.54 12.75 -18.18
CA THR A 45 -6.37 13.88 -18.59
C THR A 45 -7.83 13.50 -18.79
N GLN A 46 -8.11 12.19 -18.86
CA GLN A 46 -9.43 11.61 -19.09
C GLN A 46 -9.61 10.38 -18.22
N LEU A 47 -10.85 10.08 -17.85
CA LEU A 47 -11.15 8.84 -17.15
C LEU A 47 -10.88 7.61 -18.03
N PRO A 48 -10.44 6.49 -17.43
CA PRO A 48 -10.24 5.26 -18.18
C PRO A 48 -11.57 4.83 -18.81
N ALA A 49 -11.52 4.42 -20.08
CA ALA A 49 -12.71 3.99 -20.83
C ALA A 49 -13.45 2.81 -20.18
N THR A 50 -12.72 2.00 -19.41
CA THR A 50 -13.27 0.89 -18.62
C THR A 50 -12.73 1.00 -17.21
N ILE A 51 -13.63 1.10 -16.23
CA ILE A 51 -13.29 0.98 -14.81
C ILE A 51 -13.24 -0.51 -14.46
N PRO A 52 -12.16 -1.01 -13.83
CA PRO A 52 -12.09 -2.38 -13.36
C PRO A 52 -13.27 -2.73 -12.44
N GLU A 53 -13.75 -3.97 -12.50
CA GLU A 53 -14.75 -4.46 -11.56
C GLU A 53 -14.24 -4.38 -10.12
N GLU A 54 -15.12 -4.03 -9.19
CA GLU A 54 -14.77 -3.87 -7.79
C GLU A 54 -14.47 -5.23 -7.16
N GLU A 55 -13.34 -5.31 -6.47
CA GLU A 55 -12.93 -6.51 -5.72
C GLU A 55 -13.34 -6.39 -4.25
N THR A 56 -13.55 -7.54 -3.61
CA THR A 56 -13.62 -7.56 -2.15
C THR A 56 -12.25 -7.14 -1.58
N ILE A 57 -12.26 -6.13 -0.71
CA ILE A 57 -11.05 -5.60 -0.09
C ILE A 57 -10.48 -6.65 0.88
N GLN A 58 -9.21 -6.99 0.69
CA GLN A 58 -8.47 -7.96 1.49
C GLN A 58 -7.20 -7.33 2.05
N MET A 59 -6.68 -7.91 3.13
CA MET A 59 -5.35 -7.52 3.60
C MET A 59 -4.31 -8.11 2.63
N PRO A 60 -3.35 -7.31 2.15
CA PRO A 60 -2.40 -7.78 1.16
C PRO A 60 -1.48 -8.86 1.73
N ALA A 61 -1.41 -9.97 0.99
CA ALA A 61 -0.47 -11.05 1.22
C ALA A 61 0.91 -10.69 0.63
N LEU A 62 1.92 -11.49 0.99
CA LEU A 62 3.27 -11.30 0.46
C LEU A 62 3.31 -11.51 -1.07
N SER A 63 2.50 -12.43 -1.60
CA SER A 63 2.38 -12.67 -3.04
C SER A 63 1.91 -11.43 -3.80
N ASP A 64 0.99 -10.66 -3.24
CA ASP A 64 0.39 -9.50 -3.91
C ASP A 64 1.40 -8.36 -4.03
N VAL A 65 2.23 -8.22 -2.99
CA VAL A 65 3.32 -7.23 -2.93
C VAL A 65 4.48 -7.62 -3.85
N LEU A 66 4.77 -8.92 -3.98
CA LEU A 66 5.81 -9.44 -4.86
C LEU A 66 5.38 -9.58 -6.32
N ALA A 67 4.09 -9.46 -6.60
CA ALA A 67 3.57 -9.52 -7.96
C ALA A 67 4.25 -8.43 -8.83
N PRO A 68 4.49 -8.69 -10.12
CA PRO A 68 5.04 -7.69 -11.02
C PRO A 68 4.13 -6.45 -11.07
N GLN A 69 4.68 -5.31 -10.70
CA GLN A 69 4.00 -4.02 -10.71
C GLN A 69 4.51 -3.20 -11.90
N PRO A 70 3.63 -2.47 -12.61
CA PRO A 70 4.08 -1.56 -13.65
C PRO A 70 4.90 -0.43 -13.02
N THR A 71 6.02 -0.08 -13.67
CA THR A 71 6.86 1.04 -13.23
C THR A 71 6.17 2.39 -13.38
N THR A 72 5.20 2.47 -14.29
CA THR A 72 4.40 3.67 -14.54
C THR A 72 2.96 3.41 -14.15
N ILE A 73 2.41 4.27 -13.30
CA ILE A 73 1.03 4.20 -12.82
C ILE A 73 0.28 5.43 -13.34
N THR A 74 -0.90 5.19 -13.89
CA THR A 74 -1.81 6.25 -14.34
C THR A 74 -2.71 6.67 -13.19
N GLY A 75 -2.53 7.89 -12.71
CA GLY A 75 -3.30 8.48 -11.60
C GLY A 75 -4.49 9.32 -12.09
N TYR A 76 -5.59 9.26 -11.34
CA TYR A 76 -6.69 10.23 -11.41
C TYR A 76 -6.24 11.62 -10.93
N GLY A 77 -5.35 11.65 -9.95
CA GLY A 77 -4.87 12.88 -9.31
C GLY A 77 -4.07 12.58 -8.06
N PHE A 78 -4.04 13.53 -7.14
CA PHE A 78 -3.36 13.41 -5.85
C PHE A 78 -4.23 13.96 -4.73
N VAL A 79 -4.04 13.40 -3.53
CA VAL A 79 -4.46 14.01 -2.27
C VAL A 79 -3.21 14.26 -1.44
N ALA A 80 -3.14 15.43 -0.81
CA ALA A 80 -2.08 15.78 0.12
C ALA A 80 -2.68 16.47 1.35
N ILE A 81 -2.05 16.26 2.50
CA ILE A 81 -2.27 16.99 3.74
C ILE A 81 -0.87 17.30 4.28
N GLU A 82 -0.43 18.53 4.08
CA GLU A 82 0.98 18.91 4.31
C GLU A 82 1.34 18.83 5.80
N ALA A 83 0.38 19.11 6.69
CA ALA A 83 0.57 19.12 8.14
C ALA A 83 1.07 17.78 8.72
N ILE A 84 0.85 16.67 8.02
CA ILE A 84 1.24 15.31 8.44
C ILE A 84 2.12 14.60 7.41
N ASP A 85 2.70 15.33 6.45
CA ASP A 85 3.52 14.78 5.34
C ASP A 85 2.79 13.67 4.53
N PHE A 86 1.47 13.80 4.46
CA PHE A 86 0.63 12.84 3.76
C PHE A 86 0.48 13.26 2.31
N GLN A 87 0.94 12.40 1.39
CA GLN A 87 0.68 12.56 -0.03
C GLN A 87 0.44 11.18 -0.65
N GLN A 88 -0.68 11.00 -1.34
CA GLN A 88 -1.03 9.75 -1.99
C GLN A 88 -1.56 9.99 -3.40
N PRO A 89 -1.15 9.18 -4.40
CA PRO A 89 -1.81 9.16 -5.68
C PRO A 89 -3.24 8.65 -5.51
N LEU A 90 -4.13 9.23 -6.32
CA LEU A 90 -5.50 8.80 -6.45
C LEU A 90 -5.64 7.96 -7.72
N LEU A 91 -6.25 6.79 -7.59
CA LEU A 91 -6.38 5.78 -8.64
C LEU A 91 -7.86 5.45 -8.87
N VAL A 92 -8.17 4.90 -10.03
CA VAL A 92 -9.52 4.46 -10.40
C VAL A 92 -9.60 2.93 -10.41
N GLY A 93 -10.71 2.41 -9.90
CA GLY A 93 -10.99 0.98 -9.78
C GLY A 93 -10.67 0.45 -8.39
N LEU A 94 -11.68 -0.02 -7.67
CA LEU A 94 -11.56 -0.58 -6.32
C LEU A 94 -11.02 -2.01 -6.37
N THR A 95 -9.74 -2.15 -6.69
CA THR A 95 -9.03 -3.43 -6.69
C THR A 95 -7.95 -3.44 -5.61
N ASN A 96 -7.61 -4.64 -5.12
CA ASN A 96 -6.57 -4.79 -4.11
C ASN A 96 -5.21 -4.28 -4.59
N GLN A 97 -4.92 -4.44 -5.89
CA GLN A 97 -3.70 -3.91 -6.52
C GLN A 97 -3.65 -2.38 -6.51
N GLN A 98 -4.77 -1.69 -6.76
CA GLN A 98 -4.79 -0.22 -6.74
C GLN A 98 -4.66 0.30 -5.30
N LEU A 99 -5.30 -0.35 -4.32
CA LEU A 99 -5.18 0.01 -2.90
C LEU A 99 -3.75 -0.22 -2.33
N LEU A 100 -2.95 -1.07 -2.96
CA LEU A 100 -1.52 -1.22 -2.65
C LEU A 100 -0.65 -0.08 -3.21
N ARG A 101 -1.14 0.63 -4.22
CA ARG A 101 -0.43 1.69 -4.94
C ARG A 101 -0.78 3.10 -4.48
N GLY A 102 -1.86 3.27 -3.72
CA GLY A 102 -2.29 4.57 -3.22
C GLY A 102 -3.75 4.57 -2.79
N GLY A 103 -4.36 5.76 -2.84
CA GLY A 103 -5.79 5.93 -2.61
C GLY A 103 -6.60 5.60 -3.86
N VAL A 104 -7.77 5.00 -3.67
CA VAL A 104 -8.72 4.72 -4.75
C VAL A 104 -9.94 5.62 -4.62
N VAL A 105 -10.34 6.24 -5.73
CA VAL A 105 -11.55 7.04 -5.85
C VAL A 105 -12.74 6.12 -6.14
N MET A 106 -13.74 6.11 -5.25
CA MET A 106 -14.91 5.24 -5.39
C MET A 106 -15.87 5.71 -6.51
N PHE A 107 -15.99 7.03 -6.70
CA PHE A 107 -16.92 7.62 -7.67
C PHE A 107 -16.22 8.70 -8.53
N PRO A 108 -15.39 8.29 -9.49
CA PRO A 108 -14.51 9.21 -10.23
C PRO A 108 -15.25 10.24 -11.10
N GLU A 109 -16.49 9.94 -11.48
CA GLU A 109 -17.38 10.83 -12.26
C GLU A 109 -17.98 11.99 -11.43
N ARG A 110 -17.89 11.92 -10.09
CA ARG A 110 -18.47 12.95 -9.22
C ARG A 110 -17.59 14.20 -9.21
N SER A 111 -18.24 15.36 -9.33
CA SER A 111 -17.56 16.65 -9.19
C SER A 111 -17.23 16.95 -7.74
N LEU A 112 -15.98 17.35 -7.49
CA LEU A 112 -15.51 17.84 -6.17
C LEU A 112 -16.34 19.01 -5.64
N LYS A 113 -16.93 19.83 -6.51
CA LYS A 113 -17.66 21.05 -6.11
C LYS A 113 -19.02 20.75 -5.47
N ASN A 114 -19.69 19.71 -5.95
CA ASN A 114 -21.12 19.49 -5.69
C ASN A 114 -21.41 18.14 -5.03
N SER A 115 -20.40 17.35 -4.71
CA SER A 115 -20.58 15.99 -4.22
C SER A 115 -19.48 15.59 -3.27
N ASN A 116 -19.80 14.67 -2.35
CA ASN A 116 -18.79 14.07 -1.48
C ASN A 116 -17.81 13.24 -2.32
N PHE A 117 -16.54 13.60 -2.20
CA PHE A 117 -15.43 12.86 -2.78
C PHE A 117 -14.95 11.82 -1.78
N VAL A 118 -15.04 10.55 -2.17
CA VAL A 118 -14.72 9.41 -1.29
C VAL A 118 -13.47 8.72 -1.82
N VAL A 119 -12.45 8.70 -0.97
CA VAL A 119 -11.18 8.02 -1.23
C VAL A 119 -10.99 6.91 -0.20
N LEU A 120 -10.61 5.74 -0.68
CA LEU A 120 -10.31 4.57 0.13
C LEU A 120 -8.81 4.27 0.03
N GLY A 121 -8.21 3.82 1.13
CA GLY A 121 -6.80 3.44 1.14
C GLY A 121 -6.49 2.51 2.31
N HIS A 122 -5.45 1.70 2.16
CA HIS A 122 -5.04 0.78 3.22
C HIS A 122 -4.23 1.46 4.31
N HIS A 123 -4.46 1.02 5.55
CA HIS A 123 -3.52 1.14 6.67
C HIS A 123 -2.92 -0.24 6.93
N LEU A 124 -1.61 -0.40 6.67
CA LEU A 124 -0.92 -1.70 6.68
C LEU A 124 -0.14 -2.00 7.97
N GLY A 125 -0.42 -1.31 9.07
CA GLY A 125 0.21 -1.54 10.38
C GLY A 125 1.35 -0.58 10.71
N ARG A 126 1.95 0.07 9.70
CA ARG A 126 2.91 1.15 9.87
C ARG A 126 2.28 2.49 9.54
N GLN A 127 2.38 3.40 10.50
CA GLN A 127 1.81 4.74 10.42
C GLN A 127 2.33 5.54 9.21
N SER A 128 3.62 5.48 8.89
CA SER A 128 4.19 6.23 7.77
C SER A 128 3.85 5.70 6.37
N LEU A 129 3.06 4.62 6.25
CA LEU A 129 2.77 3.96 4.98
C LEU A 129 1.30 4.14 4.56
N LEU A 130 1.09 4.54 3.30
CA LEU A 130 -0.24 4.76 2.71
C LEU A 130 -1.11 5.63 3.62
N PHE A 131 -2.31 5.18 3.98
CA PHE A 131 -3.28 5.93 4.77
C PHE A 131 -3.02 5.83 6.28
N GLY A 132 -1.93 5.18 6.70
CA GLY A 132 -1.55 5.10 8.11
C GLY A 132 -1.32 6.46 8.76
N GLN A 133 -0.88 7.46 7.99
CA GLN A 133 -0.57 8.80 8.51
C GLN A 133 -1.83 9.56 8.93
N LEU A 134 -2.99 9.19 8.38
CA LEU A 134 -4.27 9.79 8.73
C LEU A 134 -4.68 9.52 10.19
N LEU A 135 -4.01 8.60 10.89
CA LEU A 135 -4.17 8.43 12.34
C LEU A 135 -3.77 9.68 13.13
N GLU A 136 -2.92 10.55 12.55
CA GLU A 136 -2.52 11.83 13.14
C GLU A 136 -3.39 13.00 12.68
N ALA A 137 -4.35 12.76 11.78
CA ALA A 137 -5.19 13.82 11.25
C ALA A 137 -6.08 14.43 12.34
N GLN A 138 -6.14 15.75 12.37
CA GLN A 138 -6.95 16.53 13.31
C GLN A 138 -7.82 17.53 12.57
N VAL A 139 -8.86 17.99 13.24
CA VAL A 139 -9.75 19.03 12.72
C VAL A 139 -8.94 20.29 12.42
N GLY A 140 -9.12 20.83 11.21
CA GLY A 140 -8.45 22.07 10.77
C GLY A 140 -7.12 21.86 10.05
N MET A 141 -6.69 20.62 9.83
CA MET A 141 -5.56 20.33 8.94
C MET A 141 -6.00 20.47 7.47
N GLU A 142 -5.10 21.04 6.66
CA GLU A 142 -5.23 21.22 5.21
C GLU A 142 -4.09 20.50 4.48
#